data_AF-Q3YEA7-F1
#
_entry.id   AF-Q3YEA7-F1
#
_cell.length_a   1.000
_cell.length_b   1.000
_cell.length_c   1.000
_cell.angle_alpha   90.00
_cell.angle_beta   90.00
_cell.angle_gamma   90.00
#
_symmetry.space_group_name_H-M   'P 1'
#
loop_
_entity.id
_entity.type
_entity.pdbx_description
1 polymer ?
#
loop_
_entity_poly.entity_id
_entity_poly.type
_entity_poly.pdbx_seq_one_letter_code
_entity_poly.pdbx_strand_id
1 'polypeptide(L)'
;MVKKKWLSQSDRDNVTFPMPKQAKGSAGMSGQRGYLVQAVKDYLTSNKIIDEDTLATGGYRITTTLEKPKQDAFVKAVNDQVMDKLDKKKNKVDNYVRAGGVAIDPSNGKVVAMYGGIDYTKQYVNNATRRDYQVGSTFNPFV
;
A
#
# COMPACT_ATOMS: atom_id res chain seq x y z
N MET A 1 -10.21 -17.16 29.95
CA MET A 1 -11.54 -17.65 30.41
C MET A 1 -11.41 -18.52 31.65
N VAL A 2 -10.60 -19.59 31.66
CA VAL A 2 -10.42 -20.44 32.85
C VAL A 2 -9.88 -19.69 34.08
N LYS A 3 -8.79 -18.92 33.93
CA LYS A 3 -8.25 -18.09 35.03
C LYS A 3 -9.21 -17.00 35.54
N LYS A 4 -10.20 -16.62 34.72
CA LYS A 4 -11.26 -15.66 35.10
C LYS A 4 -12.53 -16.35 35.59
N LYS A 5 -12.51 -17.69 35.75
CA LYS A 5 -13.65 -18.55 36.14
C LYS A 5 -14.87 -18.45 35.19
N TRP A 6 -14.65 -18.07 33.93
CA TRP A 6 -15.69 -18.01 32.90
C TRP A 6 -15.82 -19.30 32.08
N LEU A 7 -14.92 -20.25 32.30
CA LEU A 7 -14.89 -21.56 31.65
C LEU A 7 -14.21 -22.53 32.61
N SER A 8 -14.72 -23.76 32.76
CA SER A 8 -14.03 -24.77 33.55
C SER A 8 -12.79 -25.29 32.80
N GLN A 9 -11.85 -25.92 33.51
CA GLN A 9 -10.68 -26.53 32.87
C GLN A 9 -11.10 -27.67 31.94
N SER A 10 -12.06 -28.51 32.35
CA SER A 10 -12.60 -29.60 31.52
C SER A 10 -13.27 -29.10 30.25
N ASP A 11 -14.04 -28.01 30.33
CA ASP A 11 -14.69 -27.43 29.15
C ASP A 11 -13.65 -26.78 28.23
N ARG A 12 -12.58 -26.21 28.78
CA ARG A 12 -11.49 -25.64 27.98
C ARG A 12 -10.76 -26.70 27.19
N ASP A 13 -10.51 -27.86 27.79
CA ASP A 13 -9.76 -28.97 27.18
C ASP A 13 -10.57 -29.64 26.07
N ASN A 14 -11.91 -29.60 26.15
CA ASN A 14 -12.82 -30.11 25.12
C ASN A 14 -13.10 -29.13 23.97
N VAL A 15 -12.61 -27.89 24.03
CA VAL A 15 -12.84 -26.87 22.99
C VAL A 15 -11.68 -26.79 22.02
N THR A 16 -11.94 -27.19 20.77
CA THR A 16 -11.05 -26.94 19.63
C THR A 16 -11.32 -25.54 19.08
N PHE A 17 -10.33 -24.65 19.19
CA PHE A 17 -10.44 -23.35 18.56
C PHE A 17 -10.28 -23.46 17.05
N PRO A 18 -11.14 -22.83 16.25
CA PRO A 18 -10.91 -22.75 14.81
C PRO A 18 -9.63 -21.96 14.57
N MET A 19 -8.85 -22.40 13.57
CA MET A 19 -7.72 -21.61 13.09
C MET A 19 -8.21 -20.23 12.64
N PRO A 20 -7.46 -19.15 12.94
CA PRO A 20 -7.77 -17.83 12.43
C PRO A 20 -7.94 -17.91 10.92
N LYS A 21 -9.08 -17.43 10.41
CA LYS A 21 -9.29 -17.33 8.96
C LYS A 21 -8.25 -16.37 8.41
N GLN A 22 -7.68 -16.70 7.26
CA GLN A 22 -6.74 -15.81 6.58
C GLN A 22 -7.43 -14.46 6.35
N ALA A 23 -6.78 -13.38 6.77
CA ALA A 23 -7.31 -12.03 6.59
C ALA A 23 -7.51 -11.78 5.09
N LYS A 24 -8.78 -11.68 4.67
CA LYS A 24 -9.11 -11.22 3.34
C LYS A 24 -8.93 -9.70 3.34
N GLY A 25 -8.10 -9.18 2.43
CA GLY A 25 -7.96 -7.73 2.26
C GLY A 25 -9.33 -7.07 2.10
N SER A 26 -9.50 -5.90 2.71
CA SER A 26 -10.77 -5.16 2.66
C SER A 26 -11.21 -5.01 1.19
N ALA A 27 -12.47 -5.35 0.90
CA ALA A 27 -13.02 -5.22 -0.45
C ALA A 27 -12.88 -3.75 -0.90
N GLY A 28 -11.96 -3.49 -1.84
CA GLY A 28 -11.62 -2.14 -2.31
C GLY A 28 -10.17 -1.67 -2.05
N MET A 29 -9.34 -2.47 -1.38
CA MET A 29 -7.91 -2.18 -1.20
C MET A 29 -7.00 -2.84 -2.25
N SER A 30 -7.53 -3.59 -3.21
CA SER A 30 -6.74 -4.27 -4.25
C SER A 30 -6.10 -3.30 -5.24
N GLY A 31 -5.07 -3.80 -5.94
CA GLY A 31 -4.35 -3.04 -6.95
C GLY A 31 -3.68 -1.78 -6.38
N GLN A 32 -3.74 -0.69 -7.14
CA GLN A 32 -3.14 0.59 -6.72
C GLN A 32 -3.92 1.32 -5.63
N ARG A 33 -5.22 1.08 -5.53
CA ARG A 33 -6.10 1.84 -4.65
C ARG A 33 -5.68 1.74 -3.19
N GLY A 34 -5.24 0.56 -2.74
CA GLY A 34 -4.74 0.36 -1.39
C GLY A 34 -3.54 1.25 -1.07
N TYR A 35 -2.57 1.37 -1.99
CA TYR A 35 -1.42 2.25 -1.81
C TYR A 35 -1.83 3.72 -1.69
N LEU A 36 -2.77 4.17 -2.54
CA LEU A 36 -3.25 5.56 -2.53
C LEU A 36 -3.98 5.88 -1.21
N VAL A 37 -4.87 4.98 -0.77
CA VAL A 37 -5.60 5.16 0.50
C VAL A 37 -4.61 5.20 1.67
N GLN A 38 -3.62 4.29 1.69
CA GLN A 38 -2.63 4.26 2.76
C GLN A 38 -1.77 5.54 2.75
N ALA A 39 -1.28 5.98 1.60
CA ALA A 39 -0.48 7.19 1.50
C ALA A 39 -1.25 8.45 1.95
N VAL A 40 -2.56 8.53 1.66
CA VAL A 40 -3.42 9.63 2.11
C VAL A 40 -3.64 9.55 3.63
N LYS A 41 -3.89 8.36 4.18
CA LYS A 41 -3.99 8.17 5.64
C LYS A 41 -2.72 8.60 6.35
N ASP A 42 -1.56 8.12 5.87
CA ASP A 42 -0.25 8.43 6.43
C ASP A 42 0.02 9.95 6.39
N TYR A 43 -0.35 10.61 5.30
CA TYR A 43 -0.24 12.06 5.18
C TYR A 43 -1.11 12.79 6.21
N LEU A 44 -2.38 12.40 6.33
CA LEU A 44 -3.33 13.03 7.25
C LEU A 44 -2.89 12.92 8.70
N THR A 45 -2.47 11.74 9.13
CA THR A 45 -2.03 11.48 10.51
C THR A 45 -0.68 12.13 10.80
N SER A 46 0.30 11.99 9.89
CA SER A 46 1.65 12.56 10.09
C SER A 46 1.64 14.09 10.14
N ASN A 47 0.73 14.73 9.42
CA ASN A 47 0.57 16.19 9.44
C ASN A 47 -0.46 16.68 10.49
N LYS A 48 -0.94 15.80 11.38
CA LYS A 48 -1.88 16.13 12.46
C LYS A 48 -3.17 16.80 11.97
N ILE A 49 -3.62 16.46 10.77
CA ILE A 49 -4.89 16.96 10.20
C ILE A 49 -6.07 16.25 10.88
N ILE A 50 -5.94 14.93 11.08
CA ILE A 50 -6.88 14.07 11.80
C ILE A 50 -6.10 12.88 12.37
N ASP A 51 -6.41 12.48 13.59
CA ASP A 51 -5.79 11.30 14.21
C ASP A 51 -6.36 9.98 13.64
N GLU A 52 -5.64 8.89 13.88
CA GLU A 52 -5.97 7.59 13.31
C GLU A 52 -7.31 7.04 13.81
N ASP A 53 -7.61 7.19 15.10
CA ASP A 53 -8.84 6.67 15.71
C ASP A 53 -10.06 7.41 15.15
N THR A 54 -9.99 8.75 15.10
CA THR A 54 -11.05 9.58 14.52
C THR A 54 -11.24 9.27 13.03
N LEU A 55 -10.15 9.15 12.27
CA LEU A 55 -10.24 8.78 10.84
C LEU A 55 -10.85 7.39 10.63
N ALA A 56 -10.59 6.44 11.54
CA ALA A 56 -11.14 5.10 11.50
C ALA A 56 -12.65 5.03 11.78
N THR A 57 -13.21 6.03 12.49
CA THR A 57 -14.67 6.11 12.71
C THR A 57 -15.48 6.28 11.42
N GLY A 58 -14.84 6.76 10.34
CA GLY A 58 -15.46 6.95 9.04
C GLY A 58 -16.30 8.23 8.93
N GLY A 59 -17.19 8.30 7.94
CA GLY A 59 -18.07 9.47 7.70
C GLY A 59 -17.43 10.62 6.91
N TYR A 60 -16.11 10.63 6.72
CA TYR A 60 -15.41 11.65 5.95
C TYR A 60 -15.48 11.42 4.44
N ARG A 61 -15.61 12.52 3.69
CA ARG A 61 -15.33 12.57 2.25
C ARG A 61 -14.05 13.35 2.04
N ILE A 62 -12.99 12.66 1.62
CA ILE A 62 -11.66 13.25 1.44
C ILE A 62 -11.42 13.46 -0.05
N THR A 63 -11.24 14.70 -0.46
CA THR A 63 -10.76 15.06 -1.81
C THR A 63 -9.24 15.19 -1.76
N THR A 64 -8.56 14.54 -2.70
CA THR A 64 -7.09 14.52 -2.76
C THR A 64 -6.59 15.26 -4.00
N THR A 65 -5.28 15.39 -4.13
CA THR A 65 -4.63 15.94 -5.32
C THR A 65 -4.51 14.94 -6.47
N LEU A 66 -4.83 13.67 -6.23
CA LEU A 66 -4.72 12.62 -7.23
C LEU A 66 -5.75 12.82 -8.34
N GLU A 67 -5.29 12.76 -9.57
CA GLU A 67 -6.12 12.91 -10.76
C GLU A 67 -6.31 11.55 -11.41
N LYS A 68 -7.55 11.04 -11.42
CA LYS A 68 -7.84 9.69 -11.94
C LYS A 68 -7.29 9.44 -13.36
N PRO A 69 -7.42 10.36 -14.34
CA PRO A 69 -6.85 10.15 -15.67
C PRO A 69 -5.33 10.01 -15.65
N LYS A 70 -4.63 10.84 -14.86
CA LYS A 70 -3.17 10.77 -14.71
C LYS A 70 -2.74 9.51 -13.98
N GLN A 71 -3.48 9.11 -12.96
CA GLN A 71 -3.28 7.87 -12.23
C GLN A 71 -3.35 6.67 -13.17
N ASP A 72 -4.43 6.54 -13.94
CA ASP A 72 -4.64 5.42 -14.86
C ASP A 72 -3.55 5.40 -15.95
N ALA A 73 -3.19 6.56 -16.52
CA ALA A 73 -2.10 6.69 -17.48
C ALA A 73 -0.74 6.30 -16.89
N PHE A 74 -0.46 6.69 -15.65
CA PHE A 74 0.81 6.38 -15.00
C PHE A 74 0.95 4.89 -14.68
N VAL A 75 -0.13 4.24 -14.21
CA VAL A 75 -0.15 2.78 -14.02
C VAL A 75 0.11 2.06 -15.34
N LYS A 76 -0.54 2.50 -16.41
CA LYS A 76 -0.33 1.93 -17.75
C LYS A 76 1.13 2.08 -18.18
N ALA A 77 1.71 3.27 -18.04
CA ALA A 77 3.10 3.51 -18.41
C ALA A 77 4.08 2.62 -17.65
N VAL A 78 3.91 2.45 -16.33
CA VAL A 78 4.77 1.56 -15.53
C VAL A 78 4.63 0.10 -15.97
N ASN A 79 3.40 -0.35 -16.24
CA ASN A 79 3.18 -1.71 -16.72
C ASN A 79 3.82 -1.94 -18.10
N ASP A 80 3.49 -1.10 -19.07
CA ASP A 80 3.98 -1.21 -20.45
C ASP A 80 5.51 -1.13 -20.54
N GLN A 81 6.12 -0.23 -19.76
CA GLN A 81 7.55 0.09 -19.91
C GLN A 81 8.45 -0.76 -19.03
N VAL A 82 7.93 -1.31 -17.92
CA VAL A 82 8.71 -2.04 -16.94
C VAL A 82 8.14 -3.44 -16.73
N MET A 83 6.93 -3.54 -16.20
CA MET A 83 6.45 -4.81 -15.64
C MET A 83 6.14 -5.86 -16.71
N ASP A 84 5.63 -5.45 -17.87
CA ASP A 84 5.24 -6.35 -18.96
C ASP A 84 6.44 -6.81 -19.81
N LYS A 85 7.59 -6.13 -19.67
CA LYS A 85 8.84 -6.52 -20.33
C LYS A 85 9.62 -7.60 -19.56
N LEU A 86 9.16 -7.95 -18.36
CA LEU A 86 9.78 -8.96 -17.51
C LEU A 86 9.42 -10.38 -17.98
N ASP A 87 10.41 -11.23 -18.22
CA ASP A 87 10.18 -12.65 -18.58
C ASP A 87 10.29 -13.54 -17.35
N LYS A 88 9.25 -13.49 -16.51
CA LYS A 88 9.18 -14.26 -15.25
C LYS A 88 9.25 -15.77 -15.42
N LYS A 89 9.00 -16.29 -16.63
CA LYS A 89 9.04 -17.73 -16.94
C LYS A 89 10.46 -18.18 -17.26
N LYS A 90 11.19 -17.42 -18.08
CA LYS A 90 12.57 -17.74 -18.47
C LYS A 90 13.59 -17.24 -17.45
N ASN A 91 13.33 -16.11 -16.82
CA ASN A 91 14.21 -15.46 -15.84
C ASN A 91 13.56 -15.46 -14.47
N LYS A 92 13.98 -16.39 -13.60
CA LYS A 92 13.45 -16.46 -12.23
C LYS A 92 13.66 -15.16 -11.44
N VAL A 93 14.75 -14.43 -11.72
CA VAL A 93 15.08 -13.16 -11.06
C VAL A 93 14.03 -12.06 -11.31
N ASP A 94 13.36 -12.08 -12.46
CA ASP A 94 12.33 -11.11 -12.81
C ASP A 94 11.10 -11.20 -11.90
N ASN A 95 10.92 -12.32 -11.19
CA ASN A 95 9.89 -12.47 -10.17
C ASN A 95 10.13 -11.60 -8.94
N TYR A 96 11.34 -11.09 -8.74
CA TYR A 96 11.70 -10.22 -7.62
C TYR A 96 11.69 -8.74 -7.96
N VAL A 97 11.55 -8.37 -9.24
CA VAL A 97 11.47 -6.96 -9.64
C VAL A 97 10.23 -6.32 -9.06
N ARG A 98 10.40 -5.14 -8.46
CA ARG A 98 9.35 -4.34 -7.84
C ARG A 98 9.53 -2.87 -8.21
N ALA A 99 8.59 -2.34 -8.98
CA ALA A 99 8.55 -0.92 -9.33
C ALA A 99 7.86 -0.08 -8.24
N GLY A 100 8.20 1.20 -8.20
CA GLY A 100 7.57 2.25 -7.41
C GLY A 100 7.78 3.59 -8.11
N GLY A 101 6.83 4.52 -7.98
CA GLY A 101 6.96 5.83 -8.61
C GLY A 101 5.87 6.81 -8.22
N VAL A 102 6.14 8.10 -8.44
CA VAL A 102 5.24 9.22 -8.16
C VAL A 102 5.32 10.22 -9.31
N ALA A 103 4.18 10.77 -9.72
CA ALA A 103 4.11 11.94 -10.59
C ALA A 103 3.72 13.17 -9.75
N ILE A 104 4.48 14.25 -9.90
CA ILE A 104 4.35 15.48 -9.11
C ILE A 104 4.17 16.65 -10.07
N ASP A 105 3.27 17.57 -9.74
CA ASP A 105 3.19 18.88 -10.38
C ASP A 105 4.31 19.78 -9.82
N PRO A 106 5.31 20.17 -10.64
CA PRO A 106 6.47 20.91 -10.15
C PRO A 106 6.13 22.35 -9.72
N SER A 107 5.00 22.89 -10.17
CA SER A 107 4.61 24.28 -9.83
C SER A 107 4.14 24.44 -8.39
N ASN A 108 3.62 23.35 -7.78
CA ASN A 108 2.97 23.39 -6.47
C ASN A 108 3.30 22.18 -5.58
N GLY A 109 4.10 21.24 -6.05
CA GLY A 109 4.52 20.05 -5.30
C GLY A 109 3.43 19.00 -5.09
N LYS A 110 2.26 19.14 -5.73
CA LYS A 110 1.15 18.20 -5.54
C LYS A 110 1.43 16.86 -6.21
N VAL A 111 1.20 15.77 -5.48
CA VAL A 111 1.20 14.42 -6.04
C VAL A 111 -0.08 14.21 -6.85
N VAL A 112 0.07 13.97 -8.15
CA VAL A 112 -1.07 13.79 -9.08
C VAL A 112 -1.31 12.33 -9.46
N ALA A 113 -0.30 11.48 -9.33
CA ALA A 113 -0.40 10.04 -9.51
C ALA A 113 0.70 9.31 -8.72
N MET A 114 0.46 8.05 -8.34
CA MET A 114 1.41 7.21 -7.60
C MET A 114 1.25 5.74 -7.98
N TYR A 115 2.37 5.02 -8.11
CA TYR A 115 2.41 3.57 -8.32
C TYR A 115 3.18 2.92 -7.17
N GLY A 116 2.50 2.14 -6.34
CA GLY A 116 3.10 1.59 -5.12
C GLY A 116 3.66 0.18 -5.23
N GLY A 117 3.30 -0.56 -6.28
CA GLY A 117 3.70 -1.96 -6.46
C GLY A 117 2.68 -2.75 -7.28
N ILE A 118 2.81 -4.07 -7.34
CA ILE A 118 1.97 -4.91 -8.22
C ILE A 118 0.51 -4.99 -7.77
N ASP A 119 0.27 -5.04 -6.46
CA ASP A 119 -1.06 -5.09 -5.84
C ASP A 119 -0.89 -4.93 -4.33
N TYR A 120 -1.59 -3.99 -3.71
CA TYR A 120 -1.47 -3.72 -2.28
C TYR A 120 -1.81 -4.92 -1.40
N THR A 121 -2.75 -5.78 -1.82
CA THR A 121 -3.15 -6.98 -1.07
C THR A 121 -2.15 -8.13 -1.19
N LYS A 122 -1.21 -8.06 -2.13
CA LYS A 122 -0.13 -9.03 -2.31
C LYS A 122 1.22 -8.48 -1.80
N GLN A 123 1.39 -7.17 -1.87
CA GLN A 123 2.55 -6.43 -1.40
C GLN A 123 2.09 -5.15 -0.70
N TYR A 124 2.01 -5.20 0.62
CA TYR A 124 1.55 -4.06 1.41
C TYR A 124 2.55 -2.89 1.44
N VAL A 125 3.84 -3.17 1.25
CA VAL A 125 4.88 -2.14 1.23
C VAL A 125 4.73 -1.28 -0.03
N ASN A 126 4.56 0.02 0.16
CA ASN A 126 4.49 1.01 -0.90
C ASN A 126 5.90 1.38 -1.36
N ASN A 127 6.28 1.00 -2.58
CA ASN A 127 7.58 1.33 -3.13
C ASN A 127 7.74 2.79 -3.55
N ALA A 128 6.64 3.53 -3.68
CA ALA A 128 6.69 4.94 -4.02
C ALA A 128 7.17 5.83 -2.85
N THR A 129 7.05 5.36 -1.60
CA THR A 129 7.30 6.17 -0.40
C THR A 129 8.40 5.62 0.50
N ARG A 130 8.97 4.46 0.17
CA ARG A 130 10.10 3.87 0.90
C ARG A 130 11.41 4.57 0.60
N ARG A 131 12.37 4.48 1.53
CA ARG A 131 13.59 5.31 1.58
C ARG A 131 14.89 4.51 1.53
N ASP A 132 14.79 3.20 1.39
CA ASP A 132 15.89 2.23 1.49
C ASP A 132 16.54 1.89 0.14
N TYR A 133 16.32 2.71 -0.89
CA TYR A 133 16.97 2.57 -2.20
C TYR A 133 18.11 3.57 -2.38
N GLN A 134 19.20 3.12 -3.00
CA GLN A 134 20.27 4.01 -3.44
C GLN A 134 19.81 4.82 -4.65
N VAL A 135 20.02 6.13 -4.62
CA VAL A 135 19.62 7.06 -5.70
C VAL A 135 20.55 6.98 -6.93
N GLY A 136 21.79 6.51 -6.75
CA GLY A 136 22.78 6.40 -7.83
C GLY A 136 22.99 7.73 -8.56
N SER A 137 23.23 7.65 -9.87
CA SER A 137 23.54 8.82 -10.72
C SER A 137 22.42 9.86 -10.82
N THR A 138 21.21 9.57 -10.33
CA THR A 138 20.14 10.58 -10.27
C THR A 138 20.47 11.74 -9.33
N PHE A 139 21.44 11.57 -8.44
CA PHE A 139 21.93 12.61 -7.54
C PHE A 139 23.01 13.53 -8.16
N ASN A 140 23.56 13.16 -9.32
CA ASN A 140 24.64 13.93 -9.95
C ASN A 140 24.34 15.43 -10.15
N PRO A 141 23.11 15.89 -10.46
CA PRO A 141 22.83 17.32 -10.62
C PRO A 141 22.97 18.17 -9.35
N PHE A 142 23.12 17.55 -8.17
CA PHE A 142 23.24 18.24 -6.88
C PHE A 142 24.68 18.36 -6.38
N VAL A 143 25.65 17.69 -7.03
CA VAL A 143 27.07 17.64 -6.65
C VAL A 143 27.95 18.19 -7.76
#